data_AF-A0A2H0R1N6-F1
#
_entry.id   AF-A0A2H0R1N6-F1
#
_cell.length_a   1.000
_cell.length_b   1.000
_cell.length_c   1.000
_cell.angle_alpha   90.00
_cell.angle_beta   90.00
_cell.angle_gamma   90.00
#
_symmetry.space_group_name_H-M   'P 1'
#
loop_
_entity.id
_entity.type
_entity.pdbx_description
1 polymer ?
#
loop_
_entity_poly.entity_id
_entity_poly.type
_entity_poly.pdbx_seq_one_letter_code
_entity_poly.pdbx_strand_id
1 'polypeptide(L)'
;MIECRNESSSAKSSQPSQDASARQAGGTRILVDCGLLQGAKFAEEKNFTPFKYNPVSVDLLLVTHAHMDHIGKIPKLVRDGFKG
;
A
#
# COMPACT_ATOMS: atom_id res chain seq x y z
N MET A 1 16.14 -4.93 5.70
CA MET A 1 16.53 -3.77 4.88
C MET A 1 17.07 -4.34 3.56
N ILE A 2 16.27 -4.37 2.50
CA ILE A 2 16.73 -4.82 1.17
C ILE A 2 16.19 -3.82 0.16
N GLU A 3 17.00 -2.85 -0.24
CA GLU A 3 16.72 -2.07 -1.45
C GLU A 3 17.11 -2.92 -2.65
N CYS A 4 16.21 -3.11 -3.60
CA CYS A 4 16.56 -3.53 -4.95
C CYS A 4 16.03 -2.45 -5.90
N ARG A 5 16.93 -1.60 -6.37
CA ARG A 5 16.70 -0.73 -7.52
C ARG A 5 16.71 -1.58 -8.78
N ASN A 6 15.76 -1.36 -9.68
CA ASN A 6 16.03 -1.51 -11.10
C ASN A 6 15.19 -0.50 -11.88
N GLU A 7 15.85 0.32 -12.70
CA GLU A 7 15.27 1.37 -13.51
C GLU A 7 14.69 0.78 -14.80
N SER A 8 13.41 1.02 -15.05
CA SER A 8 12.89 1.28 -16.41
C SER A 8 11.44 1.76 -16.34
N SER A 9 11.22 2.93 -16.92
CA SER A 9 9.92 3.55 -17.24
C SER A 9 9.06 4.09 -16.09
N SER A 10 9.31 5.37 -15.77
CA SER A 10 8.29 6.42 -15.59
C SER A 10 7.00 6.05 -14.84
N ALA A 11 7.11 5.63 -13.59
CA ALA A 11 6.01 5.78 -12.63
C ALA A 11 6.55 6.59 -11.45
N LYS A 12 6.04 7.81 -11.28
CA LYS A 12 6.40 8.74 -10.19
C LYS A 12 6.52 7.96 -8.88
N SER A 13 7.71 7.98 -8.30
CA SER A 13 8.02 7.43 -6.98
C SER A 13 7.21 8.15 -5.91
N SER A 14 5.97 7.72 -5.71
CA SER A 14 5.19 8.08 -4.53
C SER A 14 5.76 7.27 -3.38
N GLN A 15 6.44 7.94 -2.45
CA GLN A 15 6.94 7.30 -1.24
C GLN A 15 5.80 6.55 -0.54
N PRO A 16 6.00 5.28 -0.17
CA PRO A 16 5.02 4.54 0.61
C PRO A 16 4.73 5.30 1.91
N SER A 17 3.45 5.57 2.18
CA SER A 17 3.05 6.05 3.49
C SER A 17 3.31 4.95 4.52
N GLN A 18 3.51 5.33 5.79
CA GLN A 18 3.96 4.40 6.86
C GLN A 18 3.01 3.19 7.09
N ASP A 19 1.85 3.18 6.46
CA ASP A 19 0.79 2.18 6.52
C ASP A 19 0.84 1.13 5.38
N ALA A 20 1.69 1.28 4.37
CA ALA A 20 1.83 0.30 3.29
C ALA A 20 3.15 0.46 2.51
N SER A 21 3.91 -0.63 2.31
CA SER A 21 5.17 -0.61 1.53
C SER A 21 4.96 -1.21 0.14
N ALA A 22 5.16 -0.43 -0.92
CA ALA A 22 5.08 -0.94 -2.30
C ALA A 22 6.49 -1.28 -2.83
N ARG A 23 6.64 -2.46 -3.44
CA ARG A 23 7.88 -2.93 -4.09
C ARG A 23 7.61 -3.38 -5.52
N GLN A 24 8.62 -3.24 -6.39
CA GLN A 24 8.55 -3.72 -7.76
C GLN A 24 9.61 -4.81 -8.00
N ALA A 25 9.18 -5.98 -8.51
CA ALA A 25 10.05 -7.09 -8.87
C ALA A 25 9.64 -7.63 -10.24
N GLY A 26 10.53 -7.54 -11.23
CA GLY A 26 10.26 -8.05 -12.59
C GLY A 26 9.01 -7.45 -13.27
N GLY A 27 8.66 -6.20 -12.95
CA GLY A 27 7.45 -5.51 -13.45
C GLY A 27 6.22 -5.65 -12.54
N THR A 28 6.21 -6.63 -11.63
CA THR A 28 5.10 -6.88 -10.68
C THR A 28 5.12 -5.87 -9.54
N ARG A 29 3.99 -5.22 -9.26
CA ARG A 29 3.78 -4.29 -8.14
C ARG A 29 3.18 -5.03 -6.95
N ILE A 30 4.01 -5.19 -5.92
CA ILE A 30 3.67 -5.89 -4.68
C ILE A 30 3.41 -4.84 -3.60
N LEU A 31 2.26 -4.91 -2.96
CA LEU A 31 1.91 -4.15 -1.77
C LEU A 31 2.15 -5.03 -0.54
N VAL A 32 2.90 -4.53 0.44
CA VAL A 32 3.12 -5.19 1.73
C VAL A 32 2.37 -4.40 2.78
N ASP A 33 1.38 -5.07 3.38
CA ASP A 33 0.42 -4.55 4.35
C ASP A 33 -0.44 -3.37 3.84
N CYS A 34 -1.63 -3.25 4.41
CA CYS A 34 -2.59 -2.18 4.13
C CYS A 34 -3.37 -1.86 5.41
N GLY A 35 -2.71 -1.12 6.28
CA GLY A 35 -3.13 -0.90 7.67
C GLY A 35 -3.89 0.38 7.96
N LEU A 36 -4.67 0.37 9.05
CA LEU A 36 -5.21 1.61 9.62
C LEU A 36 -4.14 2.33 10.44
N LEU A 37 -4.11 3.66 10.32
CA LEU A 37 -3.42 4.50 11.29
C LEU A 37 -4.24 4.48 12.60
N GLN A 38 -3.55 4.34 13.73
CA GLN A 38 -4.14 4.31 15.07
C GLN A 38 -3.46 5.34 15.99
N GLY A 39 -4.16 5.78 17.03
CA GLY A 39 -3.59 6.59 18.13
C GLY A 39 -3.17 8.04 17.78
N ALA A 40 -3.12 8.41 16.50
CA ALA A 40 -2.83 9.78 16.09
C ALA A 40 -4.09 10.66 16.12
N LYS A 41 -3.93 11.94 16.48
CA LYS A 41 -5.02 12.94 16.56
C LYS A 41 -5.88 13.04 15.29
N PHE A 42 -5.30 12.73 14.12
CA PHE A 42 -5.96 12.76 12.81
C PHE A 42 -5.93 11.40 12.10
N ALA A 43 -5.83 10.30 12.88
CA ALA A 43 -5.74 8.96 12.33
C ALA A 43 -6.97 8.60 11.48
N GLU A 44 -8.17 8.92 11.98
CA GLU A 44 -9.43 8.64 11.31
C GLU A 44 -9.54 9.35 9.95
N GLU A 45 -9.34 10.67 9.92
CA GLU A 45 -9.38 11.45 8.68
C GLU A 45 -8.38 10.91 7.64
N LYS A 46 -7.14 10.62 8.07
CA LYS A 46 -6.10 10.04 7.19
C LYS A 46 -6.47 8.64 6.69
N ASN A 47 -7.23 7.86 7.46
CA ASN A 47 -7.68 6.53 7.01
C ASN A 47 -8.70 6.61 5.86
N PHE A 48 -9.44 7.71 5.74
CA PHE A 48 -10.38 7.94 4.65
C PHE A 48 -9.76 8.62 3.43
N THR A 49 -8.59 9.25 3.57
CA THR A 49 -7.91 9.87 2.42
C THR A 49 -7.60 8.85 1.31
N PRO A 50 -7.62 9.28 0.04
CA PRO A 50 -7.20 8.42 -1.08
C PRO A 50 -5.77 7.91 -0.91
N PHE A 51 -5.51 6.70 -1.42
CA PHE A 51 -4.15 6.17 -1.48
C PHE A 51 -3.25 7.06 -2.34
N LYS A 52 -1.98 7.16 -1.97
CA LYS A 52 -0.97 7.91 -2.74
C LYS A 52 -0.52 7.18 -4.02
N TYR A 53 -0.91 5.91 -4.15
CA TYR A 53 -0.66 5.04 -5.29
C TYR A 53 -1.98 4.61 -5.92
N ASN A 54 -1.95 4.12 -7.15
CA ASN A 54 -3.14 3.61 -7.83
C ASN A 54 -3.46 2.17 -7.37
N PRO A 55 -4.59 1.91 -6.68
CA PRO A 55 -4.96 0.58 -6.18
C PRO A 55 -5.13 -0.46 -7.30
N VAL A 56 -5.63 -0.03 -8.46
CA VAL A 56 -5.84 -0.89 -9.64
C VAL A 56 -4.52 -1.41 -10.22
N SER A 57 -3.42 -0.71 -9.93
CA SER A 57 -2.11 -1.03 -10.47
C SER A 57 -1.35 -2.08 -9.64
N VAL A 58 -1.85 -2.41 -8.45
CA VAL A 58 -1.23 -3.40 -7.55
C VAL A 58 -1.59 -4.80 -8.03
N ASP A 59 -0.58 -5.65 -8.18
CA ASP A 59 -0.73 -7.02 -8.69
C ASP A 59 -0.87 -8.05 -7.55
N LEU A 60 -0.29 -7.76 -6.38
CA LEU A 60 -0.28 -8.67 -5.23
C LEU A 60 -0.31 -7.88 -3.92
N LEU A 61 -1.12 -8.33 -2.95
CA LEU A 61 -1.04 -7.90 -1.55
C LEU A 61 -0.46 -9.01 -0.66
N LEU A 62 0.65 -8.70 0.02
CA LEU A 62 1.24 -9.53 1.06
C LEU A 62 0.89 -8.97 2.44
N VAL A 63 0.22 -9.78 3.25
CA VAL A 63 -0.10 -9.44 4.64
C VAL A 63 0.88 -10.16 5.56
N THR A 64 1.55 -9.40 6.43
CA THR A 64 2.52 -9.96 7.37
C THR A 64 1.84 -10.67 8.53
N HIS A 65 0.75 -10.09 9.07
CA HIS A 65 -0.04 -10.66 10.15
C HIS A 65 -1.42 -9.99 10.28
N ALA A 66 -2.30 -10.57 11.10
CA ALA A 66 -3.73 -10.24 11.14
C ALA A 66 -4.11 -9.14 12.14
N HIS A 67 -3.28 -8.11 12.32
CA HIS A 67 -3.63 -6.95 13.14
C HIS A 67 -4.22 -5.80 12.29
N MET A 68 -5.09 -4.98 12.89
CA MET A 68 -5.84 -3.93 12.17
C MET A 68 -4.94 -2.87 11.53
N ASP A 69 -3.78 -2.62 12.11
CA ASP A 69 -2.71 -1.76 11.58
C ASP A 69 -1.93 -2.38 10.42
N HIS A 70 -2.29 -3.61 9.99
CA HIS A 70 -1.75 -4.27 8.79
C HIS A 70 -2.84 -4.68 7.79
N ILE A 71 -4.09 -4.91 8.22
CA ILE A 71 -5.18 -5.36 7.33
C ILE A 71 -6.38 -4.40 7.25
N GLY A 72 -6.44 -3.39 8.11
CA GLY A 72 -7.66 -2.62 8.32
C GLY A 72 -8.10 -1.74 7.13
N LYS A 73 -7.22 -1.45 6.18
CA LYS A 73 -7.56 -0.70 4.95
C LYS A 73 -7.79 -1.59 3.72
N ILE A 74 -7.62 -2.90 3.83
CA ILE A 74 -7.88 -3.84 2.72
C ILE A 74 -9.29 -3.66 2.11
N PRO A 75 -10.38 -3.50 2.90
CA PRO A 75 -11.70 -3.28 2.32
C PRO A 75 -11.80 -2.00 1.49
N LYS A 76 -11.07 -0.95 1.87
CA LYS A 76 -10.96 0.30 1.09
C LYS A 76 -10.15 0.07 -0.19
N LEU A 77 -9.04 -0.67 -0.10
CA LEU A 77 -8.22 -1.02 -1.25
C LEU A 77 -9.04 -1.77 -2.33
N VAL A 78 -9.82 -2.77 -1.92
CA VAL A 78 -10.73 -3.52 -2.80
C VAL A 78 -11.81 -2.61 -3.40
N ARG A 79 -12.42 -1.75 -2.57
CA ARG A 79 -13.42 -0.76 -3.02
C ARG A 79 -12.85 0.19 -4.08
N ASP A 80 -11.60 0.60 -3.92
CA ASP A 80 -10.92 1.55 -4.80
C ASP A 80 -10.36 0.87 -6.07
N GLY A 81 -10.68 -0.42 -6.31
CA GLY A 81 -10.50 -1.08 -7.60
C GLY A 81 -9.37 -2.10 -7.66
N PHE A 82 -8.77 -2.45 -6.52
CA PHE A 82 -7.86 -3.58 -6.43
C PHE A 82 -8.57 -4.92 -6.72
N LYS A 83 -7.92 -5.78 -7.50
CA LYS A 83 -8.49 -7.07 -7.96
C LYS A 83 -7.54 -8.28 -7.76
N GLY A 84 -6.42 -8.09 -7.06
CA GLY A 84 -5.35 -9.10 -6.87
C GLY A 84 -5.19 -9.57 -5.44
#